data_AF-A0A7S1VIN7-F1
#
_entry.id   AF-A0A7S1VIN7-F1
#
_cell.length_a   1.000
_cell.length_b   1.000
_cell.length_c   1.000
_cell.angle_alpha   90.00
_cell.angle_beta   90.00
_cell.angle_gamma   90.00
#
_symmetry.space_group_name_H-M   'P 1'
#
loop_
_entity.id
_entity.type
_entity.pdbx_description
1 polymer ?
#
loop_
_entity_poly.entity_id
_entity_poly.type
_entity_poly.pdbx_seq_one_letter_code
_entity_poly.pdbx_strand_id
1 'polypeptide(L)'
;NGTNCLVMSEVVSPSSSSSSSLHAATSRFLTLLTTPGHLDLLPANVSASVEAAPAGSPAVNVTLVTDAPAILVQLTTLASGRFSENVLTLTAAVPTTVSFRAFSSAVDVSLLKQSLRIEHAASSMQVTR
;
A
#
# COMPACT_ATOMS: atom_id res chain seq x y z
N ASN A 1 24.07 12.23 10.49
CA ASN A 1 24.42 11.72 9.15
C ASN A 1 23.63 10.45 8.89
N GLY A 2 22.42 10.57 8.35
CA GLY A 2 21.59 9.41 8.00
C GLY A 2 22.07 8.83 6.69
N THR A 3 22.70 7.66 6.75
CA THR A 3 23.06 6.90 5.55
C THR A 3 21.74 6.44 4.91
N ASN A 4 21.47 6.87 3.68
CA ASN A 4 20.30 6.42 2.94
C ASN A 4 20.46 4.92 2.65
N CYS A 5 19.76 4.08 3.40
CA CYS A 5 19.82 2.62 3.27
C CYS A 5 18.84 2.06 2.23
N LEU A 6 18.16 2.94 1.49
CA LEU A 6 17.08 2.63 0.55
C LEU A 6 17.35 3.31 -0.79
N VAL A 7 17.27 2.54 -1.87
CA VAL A 7 17.28 3.07 -3.24
C VAL A 7 15.96 2.70 -3.91
N MET A 8 15.25 3.71 -4.39
CA MET A 8 13.99 3.54 -5.12
C MET A 8 14.24 3.84 -6.59
N SER A 9 13.86 2.91 -7.45
CA SER A 9 13.99 3.03 -8.91
C SER A 9 12.62 2.94 -9.56
N GLU A 10 12.39 3.81 -10.53
CA GLU A 10 11.15 3.87 -11.30
C GLU A 10 11.44 3.53 -12.76
N VAL A 11 10.73 2.54 -13.31
CA VAL A 11 10.81 2.12 -14.71
C VAL A 11 9.49 2.46 -15.38
N VAL A 12 9.54 3.38 -16.35
CA VAL A 12 8.37 3.79 -17.13
C VAL A 12 8.36 3.03 -18.45
N SER A 13 7.35 2.18 -18.65
CA SER A 13 7.16 1.43 -19.89
C SER A 13 6.04 2.06 -20.72
N PRO A 14 6.21 2.20 -22.05
CA PRO A 14 5.13 2.66 -22.91
C PRO A 14 3.99 1.63 -22.93
N SER A 15 2.78 2.04 -22.56
CA SER A 15 1.59 1.20 -22.61
C SER A 15 1.10 1.05 -24.05
N SER A 16 1.23 -0.14 -24.64
CA SER A 16 0.64 -0.45 -25.94
C SER A 16 -0.84 -0.84 -25.78
N SER A 17 -1.72 0.13 -25.55
CA SER A 17 -3.18 -0.12 -25.55
C SER A 17 -3.92 0.92 -26.38
N SER A 18 -4.54 0.45 -27.46
CA SER A 18 -5.28 1.18 -28.49
C SER A 18 -6.67 1.66 -28.04
N SER A 19 -6.81 2.13 -26.80
CA SER A 19 -8.04 2.79 -26.34
C SER A 19 -7.73 3.95 -25.39
N SER A 20 -7.70 5.15 -25.96
CA SER A 20 -8.08 6.46 -25.42
C SER A 20 -7.64 6.94 -24.02
N SER A 21 -6.77 6.25 -23.28
CA SER A 21 -6.06 6.83 -22.14
C SER A 21 -4.64 6.29 -22.06
N LEU A 22 -3.67 7.10 -22.50
CA LEU A 22 -2.24 6.83 -22.40
C LEU A 22 -1.82 6.94 -20.92
N HIS A 23 -1.88 5.84 -20.19
CA HIS A 23 -1.21 5.75 -18.89
C HIS A 23 0.03 4.89 -19.08
N ALA A 24 1.21 5.53 -19.09
CA ALA A 24 2.47 4.80 -19.08
C ALA A 24 2.50 3.88 -17.85
N ALA A 25 2.87 2.62 -18.05
CA ALA A 25 2.97 1.68 -16.95
C ALA A 25 4.24 2.00 -16.17
N THR A 26 4.07 2.50 -14.95
CA THR A 26 5.18 2.80 -14.04
C THR A 26 5.37 1.64 -13.08
N SER A 27 6.54 1.00 -13.13
CA SER A 27 6.95 -0.01 -12.16
C SER A 27 7.95 0.58 -11.18
N ARG A 28 7.74 0.38 -9.88
CA ARG A 28 8.62 0.85 -8.81
C ARG A 28 9.27 -0.33 -8.11
N PHE A 29 10.59 -0.30 -7.99
CA PHE A 29 11.36 -1.29 -7.24
C PHE A 29 12.16 -0.60 -6.14
N LEU A 30 12.24 -1.25 -4.98
CA LEU A 30 12.99 -0.78 -3.83
C LEU A 30 14.08 -1.79 -3.50
N THR A 31 15.33 -1.32 -3.55
CA THR A 31 16.51 -2.11 -3.18
C THR A 31 16.95 -1.71 -1.78
N LEU A 32 16.99 -2.68 -0.87
CA LEU A 32 17.57 -2.52 0.45
C LEU A 32 19.10 -2.60 0.33
N LEU A 33 19.81 -1.60 0.84
CA LEU A 33 21.29 -1.58 0.86
C LEU A 33 21.87 -2.23 2.12
N THR A 34 21.01 -2.63 3.06
CA THR A 34 21.39 -3.30 4.30
C THR A 34 20.32 -4.33 4.66
N THR A 35 20.66 -5.25 5.55
CA THR A 35 19.70 -6.24 6.04
C THR A 35 18.60 -5.55 6.85
N PRO A 36 17.36 -6.09 6.86
CA PRO A 36 16.23 -5.44 7.51
C PRO A 36 16.52 -4.98 8.94
N GLY A 37 17.18 -5.83 9.76
CA GLY A 37 17.52 -5.54 11.17
C GLY A 37 18.43 -4.31 11.40
N HIS A 38 19.09 -3.82 10.35
CA HIS A 38 19.97 -2.66 10.39
C HIS A 38 19.38 -1.44 9.65
N LEU A 39 18.12 -1.52 9.20
CA LEU A 39 17.44 -0.36 8.63
C LEU A 39 17.10 0.63 9.74
N ASP A 40 17.60 1.86 9.59
CA ASP A 40 17.19 2.98 10.42
C ASP A 40 15.95 3.63 9.80
N LEU A 41 14.79 3.01 10.05
CA LEU A 41 13.52 3.46 9.50
C LEU A 41 12.96 4.61 10.34
N LEU A 42 12.60 5.70 9.66
CA LEU A 42 11.83 6.76 10.30
C LEU A 42 10.48 6.20 10.78
N PRO A 43 10.00 6.60 11.96
CA PRO A 43 8.62 6.37 12.34
C PRO A 43 7.70 6.92 11.25
N ALA A 44 6.79 6.08 10.77
CA ALA A 44 5.80 6.43 9.76
C ALA A 44 4.41 6.21 10.34
N ASN A 45 3.51 7.14 10.12
CA ASN A 45 2.10 7.03 10.45
C ASN A 45 1.31 6.77 9.16
N VAL A 46 0.89 5.53 8.97
CA VAL A 46 0.09 5.14 7.81
C VAL A 46 -1.39 5.20 8.15
N SER A 47 -2.14 5.98 7.38
CA SER A 47 -3.58 6.11 7.49
C SER A 47 -4.27 5.52 6.26
N ALA A 48 -5.49 5.00 6.44
CA ALA A 48 -6.32 4.50 5.36
C ALA A 48 -7.70 5.17 5.35
N SER A 49 -8.20 5.44 4.16
CA SER A 49 -9.58 5.83 3.90
C SER A 49 -10.24 4.80 3.00
N VAL A 50 -11.38 4.26 3.42
CA VAL A 50 -12.15 3.27 2.66
C VAL A 50 -13.35 3.97 2.03
N GLU A 51 -13.43 3.95 0.70
CA GLU A 51 -14.52 4.56 -0.05
C GLU A 51 -15.84 3.78 0.10
N ALA A 52 -16.94 4.38 -0.33
CA ALA A 52 -18.20 3.66 -0.45
C ALA A 52 -18.10 2.66 -1.62
N ALA A 53 -18.69 1.48 -1.45
CA ALA A 53 -18.84 0.54 -2.55
C ALA A 53 -19.85 1.09 -3.57
N PRO A 54 -19.52 1.14 -4.88
CA PRO A 54 -20.52 1.35 -5.91
C PRO A 54 -21.63 0.29 -5.80
N ALA A 55 -22.88 0.67 -6.07
CA ALA A 55 -24.01 -0.26 -5.96
C ALA A 55 -23.77 -1.54 -6.79
N GLY A 56 -23.78 -2.70 -6.13
CA GLY A 56 -23.55 -4.00 -6.76
C GLY A 56 -22.09 -4.30 -7.14
N SER A 57 -21.13 -3.46 -6.77
CA SER A 57 -19.70 -3.72 -6.99
C SER A 57 -19.13 -4.61 -5.88
N PRO A 58 -18.42 -5.70 -6.23
CA PRO A 58 -17.65 -6.48 -5.27
C PRO A 58 -16.31 -5.81 -4.92
N ALA A 59 -16.04 -4.60 -5.44
CA ALA A 59 -14.78 -3.89 -5.27
C ALA A 59 -14.97 -2.51 -4.62
N VAL A 60 -14.08 -2.17 -3.70
CA VAL A 60 -14.00 -0.89 -2.96
C VAL A 60 -12.57 -0.39 -2.99
N ASN A 61 -12.39 0.92 -3.13
CA ASN A 61 -11.07 1.52 -3.05
C ASN A 61 -10.69 1.83 -1.60
N VAL A 62 -9.41 1.59 -1.29
CA VAL A 62 -8.76 1.93 -0.03
C VAL A 62 -7.57 2.81 -0.37
N THR A 63 -7.62 4.06 0.06
CA THR A 63 -6.55 5.04 -0.17
C THR A 63 -5.66 5.11 1.07
N LEU A 64 -4.38 4.86 0.88
CA LEU A 64 -3.34 4.89 1.90
C LEU A 64 -2.53 6.19 1.79
N VAL A 65 -2.23 6.80 2.93
CA VAL A 65 -1.37 7.98 3.03
C VAL A 65 -0.43 7.80 4.21
N THR A 66 0.83 8.18 4.03
CA THR A 66 1.88 8.13 5.07
C THR A 66 2.62 9.46 5.14
N ASP A 67 3.09 9.84 6.32
CA ASP A 67 3.89 11.05 6.57
C ASP A 67 5.39 10.85 6.32
N ALA A 68 5.89 9.62 6.48
CA ALA A 68 7.25 9.20 6.17
C ALA A 68 7.25 7.95 5.27
N PRO A 69 8.37 7.62 4.58
CA PRO A 69 8.46 6.40 3.78
C PRO A 69 8.14 5.16 4.61
N ALA A 70 7.16 4.37 4.17
CA ALA A 70 6.76 3.13 4.82
C ALA A 70 7.00 1.95 3.87
N ILE A 71 7.84 1.01 4.29
CA ILE A 71 8.15 -0.21 3.53
C ILE A 71 7.45 -1.43 4.14
N LEU A 72 7.20 -2.44 3.32
CA LEU A 72 6.51 -3.67 3.70
C LEU A 72 5.16 -3.39 4.36
N VAL A 73 4.40 -2.46 3.78
CA VAL A 73 3.06 -2.11 4.26
C VAL A 73 2.13 -3.26 3.96
N GLN A 74 1.62 -3.89 5.01
CA GLN A 74 0.73 -5.03 4.98
C GLN A 74 -0.66 -4.62 5.46
N LEU A 75 -1.67 -5.00 4.68
CA LEU A 75 -3.08 -4.78 4.99
C LEU A 75 -3.71 -6.10 5.40
N THR A 76 -4.43 -6.08 6.52
CA THR A 76 -5.23 -7.21 7.00
C THR A 76 -6.63 -6.75 7.40
N THR A 77 -7.62 -7.63 7.28
CA THR A 77 -9.02 -7.35 7.59
C THR A 77 -9.76 -8.64 7.90
N LEU A 78 -10.86 -8.55 8.64
CA LEU A 78 -11.79 -9.66 8.84
C LEU A 78 -12.81 -9.79 7.70
N ALA A 79 -12.90 -8.78 6.81
CA ALA A 79 -13.76 -8.84 5.64
C ALA A 79 -13.28 -9.93 4.67
N SER A 80 -14.22 -10.70 4.12
CA SER A 80 -13.90 -11.80 3.21
C SER A 80 -13.59 -11.29 1.80
N GLY A 81 -12.30 -11.26 1.46
CA GLY A 81 -11.83 -10.78 0.16
C GLY A 81 -10.31 -10.72 0.07
N ARG A 82 -9.82 -9.96 -0.92
CA ARG A 82 -8.39 -9.71 -1.13
C ARG A 82 -8.14 -8.26 -1.55
N PHE A 83 -6.98 -7.74 -1.19
CA PHE A 83 -6.46 -6.49 -1.76
C PHE A 83 -5.83 -6.75 -3.13
N SER A 84 -5.91 -5.77 -4.03
CA SER A 84 -5.28 -5.81 -5.35
C SER A 84 -3.75 -5.82 -5.23
N GLU A 85 -3.26 -5.11 -4.21
CA GLU A 85 -1.86 -5.05 -3.84
C GLU A 85 -1.76 -5.18 -2.32
N ASN A 86 -0.76 -5.92 -1.87
CA ASN A 86 -0.43 -6.08 -0.46
C ASN A 86 1.10 -6.22 -0.36
N VAL A 87 1.67 -5.87 0.80
CA VAL A 87 3.13 -5.80 0.97
C VAL A 87 3.75 -4.81 -0.03
N LEU A 88 3.36 -3.53 0.12
CA LEU A 88 3.80 -2.45 -0.77
C LEU A 88 4.72 -1.44 -0.07
N THR A 89 5.28 -0.54 -0.87
CA THR A 89 6.04 0.61 -0.38
C THR A 89 5.23 1.88 -0.61
N LEU A 90 5.10 2.70 0.43
CA LEU A 90 4.48 4.02 0.37
C LEU A 90 5.55 5.11 0.43
N THR A 91 5.41 6.09 -0.47
CA THR A 91 6.19 7.32 -0.43
C THR A 91 5.48 8.35 0.42
N ALA A 92 6.24 9.11 1.22
CA ALA A 92 5.72 10.18 2.05
C ALA A 92 4.86 11.16 1.24
N ALA A 93 3.68 11.49 1.76
CA ALA A 93 2.70 12.42 1.18
C ALA A 93 2.17 12.07 -0.23
N VAL A 94 2.43 10.87 -0.75
CA VAL A 94 1.87 10.40 -2.03
C VAL A 94 0.74 9.40 -1.75
N PRO A 95 -0.53 9.77 -1.99
CA PRO A 95 -1.65 8.85 -1.83
C PRO A 95 -1.48 7.65 -2.76
N THR A 96 -1.68 6.45 -2.21
CA THR A 96 -1.66 5.20 -2.96
C THR A 96 -2.99 4.49 -2.77
N THR A 97 -3.69 4.21 -3.87
CA THR A 97 -4.98 3.54 -3.81
C THR A 97 -4.82 2.07 -4.16
N VAL A 98 -5.34 1.21 -3.29
CA VAL A 98 -5.47 -0.22 -3.54
C VAL A 98 -6.95 -0.59 -3.56
N SER A 99 -7.33 -1.60 -4.33
CA SER A 99 -8.71 -2.08 -4.38
C SER A 99 -8.88 -3.30 -3.48
N PHE A 100 -9.88 -3.29 -2.60
CA PHE A 100 -10.34 -4.50 -1.92
C PHE A 100 -11.48 -5.14 -2.72
N ARG A 101 -11.32 -6.41 -3.08
CA ARG A 101 -12.33 -7.18 -3.79
C ARG A 101 -12.87 -8.29 -2.89
N ALA A 102 -14.15 -8.21 -2.54
CA ALA A 102 -14.82 -9.27 -1.81
C ALA A 102 -14.92 -10.55 -2.65
N PHE A 103 -14.95 -11.69 -1.96
CA PHE A 103 -15.26 -12.97 -2.60
C PHE A 103 -16.76 -13.17 -2.84
N SER A 104 -17.59 -12.41 -2.12
CA SER A 104 -19.04 -12.29 -2.34
C SER A 104 -19.39 -11.24 -3.40
N SER A 105 -20.65 -11.24 -3.82
CA SER A 105 -21.19 -10.24 -4.75
C SER A 105 -21.28 -8.82 -4.16
N ALA A 106 -21.26 -8.69 -2.83
CA ALA A 106 -21.26 -7.42 -2.12
C ALA A 106 -20.14 -7.36 -1.08
N VAL A 107 -19.56 -6.17 -0.91
CA VAL A 107 -18.55 -5.88 0.12
C VAL A 107 -19.24 -5.36 1.37
N ASP A 108 -18.95 -5.95 2.52
CA ASP A 108 -19.29 -5.34 3.82
C ASP A 108 -18.27 -4.24 4.14
N VAL A 109 -18.59 -3.02 3.68
CA VAL A 109 -17.73 -1.83 3.85
C VAL A 109 -17.57 -1.47 5.33
N SER A 110 -18.58 -1.73 6.16
CA SER A 110 -18.54 -1.45 7.59
C SER A 110 -17.54 -2.37 8.30
N LEU A 111 -17.62 -3.68 8.01
CA LEU A 111 -16.66 -4.65 8.54
C LEU A 111 -15.24 -4.36 8.04
N LEU A 112 -15.08 -4.04 6.74
CA LEU A 112 -13.78 -3.66 6.18
C LEU A 112 -13.20 -2.46 6.93
N LYS A 113 -13.97 -1.39 7.12
CA LYS A 113 -13.53 -0.18 7.86
C LYS A 113 -13.14 -0.46 9.30
N GLN A 114 -13.94 -1.24 10.03
CA GLN A 114 -13.74 -1.50 11.45
C GLN A 114 -12.59 -2.48 11.72
N SER A 115 -12.33 -3.38 10.78
CA SER A 115 -11.33 -4.44 10.96
C SER A 115 -10.05 -4.25 10.16
N LEU A 116 -9.96 -3.20 9.33
CA LEU A 116 -8.75 -2.88 8.58
C LEU A 116 -7.61 -2.57 9.56
N ARG A 117 -6.54 -3.35 9.46
CA ARG A 117 -5.28 -3.14 10.17
C ARG A 117 -4.18 -2.95 9.16
N ILE A 118 -3.28 -2.02 9.48
CA ILE A 118 -2.14 -1.66 8.66
C ILE A 118 -0.91 -1.90 9.51
N GLU A 119 0.00 -2.71 8.99
CA GLU A 119 1.30 -2.99 9.60
C GLU A 119 2.39 -2.56 8.62
N HIS A 120 3.53 -2.13 9.14
CA HIS A 120 4.69 -1.76 8.31
C HIS A 120 5.99 -2.00 9.06
N ALA A 121 7.10 -2.11 8.33
CA ALA A 121 8.39 -2.48 8.91
C ALA A 121 8.80 -1.60 10.11
N ALA A 122 8.63 -0.28 10.00
CA ALA A 122 8.98 0.62 11.11
C ALA A 122 8.18 0.33 12.40
N SER A 123 6.90 -0.05 12.30
CA SER A 123 6.08 -0.41 13.47
C SER A 123 6.47 -1.76 14.06
N SER A 124 6.78 -2.75 13.23
CA SER A 124 7.12 -4.11 13.69
C SER A 124 8.53 -4.21 14.26
N MET A 125 9.46 -3.38 13.77
CA MET A 125 10.88 -3.43 14.15
C MET A 125 11.22 -2.60 15.41
N GLN A 126 10.30 -1.77 15.88
CA GLN A 126 10.48 -0.98 17.11
C GLN A 126 10.20 -1.76 18.39
N VAL A 127 9.70 -2.99 18.32
CA VAL A 127 9.34 -3.82 19.49
C VAL A 127 10.57 -4.52 20.13
N THR A 128 11.76 -4.39 19.55
CA THR A 128 12.95 -5.19 19.95
C THR A 128 14.19 -4.39 20.35
N ARG A 129 14.04 -3.21 20.97
CA ARG A 129 15.18 -2.46 21.54
C ARG A 129 15.06 -2.25 23.03
#